data_AF-A0A938LX22-F1
#
_entry.id   AF-A0A938LX22-F1
#
_cell.length_a   1.000
_cell.length_b   1.000
_cell.length_c   1.000
_cell.angle_alpha   90.00
_cell.angle_beta   90.00
_cell.angle_gamma   90.00
#
_symmetry.space_group_name_H-M   'P 1'
#
loop_
_entity.id
_entity.type
_entity.pdbx_description
1 polymer ?
#
loop_
_entity_poly.entity_id
_entity_poly.type
_entity_poly.pdbx_seq_one_letter_code
_entity_poly.pdbx_strand_id
1 'polypeptide(L)'
;DDVLDRLVGGFSSCCEIVWGTGWYTQCCNGNIPQGLYRAWAGIICPQGDGVQVNLLLNRASAWMDVDSYLPYEGKVVLRNKTARSASVRIPRWADRAAARCRVNGGERRNVWLNNYLLIRDLAPQDVVTIEFPMVETVERYTDKTYEDTYTCVFKGNTLVDISPRDDRSRIQVMTLDDGASYPLQVGFPLYRRDHYKTDKAPLKTVERYVAPRVV
;
A
#
# COMPACT_ATOMS: atom_id res chain seq x y z
N ASP A 1 21.86 7.04 23.43
CA ASP A 1 20.39 6.96 23.42
C ASP A 1 19.88 6.83 22.00
N ASP A 2 19.18 5.74 21.71
CA ASP A 2 18.67 5.42 20.37
C ASP A 2 17.33 6.14 20.12
N VAL A 3 17.45 7.41 19.73
CA VAL A 3 16.29 8.29 19.47
C VAL A 3 15.44 7.75 18.32
N LEU A 4 16.03 7.09 17.32
CA LEU A 4 15.31 6.56 16.17
C LEU A 4 14.45 5.36 16.54
N ASP A 5 14.95 4.46 17.38
CA ASP A 5 14.18 3.33 17.88
C ASP A 5 12.95 3.76 18.69
N ARG A 6 13.06 4.88 19.42
CA ARG A 6 11.93 5.46 20.17
C ARG A 6 10.89 6.13 19.27
N LEU A 7 11.23 6.41 18.02
CA LEU A 7 10.36 7.09 17.05
C LEU A 7 9.64 6.11 16.12
N VAL A 8 9.81 4.79 16.29
CA VAL A 8 9.05 3.77 15.56
C VAL A 8 7.56 3.97 15.83
N GLY A 9 6.80 4.25 14.76
CA GLY A 9 5.37 4.56 14.82
C GLY A 9 5.04 6.06 14.88
N GLY A 10 6.05 6.93 14.97
CA GLY A 10 5.89 8.37 14.82
C GLY A 10 5.81 8.79 13.35
N PHE A 11 5.11 9.89 13.08
CA PHE A 11 4.96 10.46 11.75
C PHE A 11 5.61 11.83 11.67
N SER A 12 6.56 11.98 10.74
CA SER A 12 7.17 13.27 10.44
C SER A 12 6.17 14.21 9.76
N SER A 13 6.25 15.48 10.11
CA SER A 13 5.33 16.53 9.63
C SER A 13 5.92 17.40 8.52
N CYS A 14 7.21 17.26 8.20
CA CYS A 14 7.76 17.91 7.02
C CYS A 14 8.77 17.03 6.28
N CYS A 15 8.63 17.06 4.97
CA CYS A 15 9.54 16.44 4.03
C CYS A 15 9.60 17.28 2.76
N GLU A 16 10.74 17.24 2.10
CA GLU A 16 10.84 17.57 0.69
C GLU A 16 10.51 16.32 -0.13
N ILE A 17 10.33 16.50 -1.43
CA ILE A 17 9.83 15.44 -2.31
C ILE A 17 10.70 14.19 -2.25
N VAL A 18 12.01 14.31 -2.09
CA VAL A 18 12.95 13.16 -2.03
C VAL A 18 13.71 13.06 -0.71
N TRP A 19 13.42 13.92 0.26
CA TRP A 19 14.19 14.03 1.50
C TRP A 19 13.30 14.25 2.73
N GLY A 20 13.34 13.32 3.68
CA GLY A 20 12.58 13.38 4.92
C GLY A 20 13.35 14.11 6.02
N THR A 21 12.65 14.89 6.83
CA THR A 21 13.27 15.66 7.92
C THR A 21 12.64 15.27 9.27
N GLY A 22 13.41 15.34 10.35
CA GLY A 22 13.02 14.86 11.68
C GLY A 22 12.14 15.82 12.48
N TRP A 23 11.17 16.50 11.83
CA TRP A 23 10.24 17.39 12.52
C TRP A 23 8.92 16.68 12.83
N TYR A 24 8.39 16.90 14.02
CA TYR A 24 7.17 16.26 14.50
C TYR A 24 6.17 17.29 15.01
N THR A 25 4.95 17.23 14.49
CA THR A 25 3.79 17.93 15.03
C THR A 25 2.78 16.91 15.57
N GLN A 26 2.08 17.28 16.64
CA GLN A 26 1.17 16.35 17.31
C GLN A 26 -0.07 16.03 16.46
N CYS A 27 -0.46 16.91 15.53
CA CYS A 27 -1.62 16.68 14.67
C CYS A 27 -1.42 15.49 13.71
N CYS A 28 -0.22 15.30 13.15
CA CYS A 28 0.10 14.14 12.30
C CYS A 28 0.01 12.84 13.10
N ASN A 29 0.57 12.83 14.30
CA ASN A 29 0.57 11.67 15.19
C ASN A 29 -0.84 11.34 15.73
N GLY A 30 -1.72 12.33 15.90
CA GLY A 30 -3.12 12.11 16.27
C GLY A 30 -3.99 11.56 15.14
N ASN A 31 -3.76 12.00 13.89
CA ASN A 31 -4.63 11.69 12.75
C ASN A 31 -4.17 10.51 11.91
N ILE A 32 -2.86 10.35 11.65
CA ILE A 32 -2.37 9.33 10.72
C ILE A 32 -2.64 7.91 11.21
N PRO A 33 -2.46 7.55 12.50
CA PRO A 33 -2.85 6.23 12.99
C PRO A 33 -4.32 5.91 12.73
N GLN A 34 -5.22 6.89 12.89
CA GLN A 34 -6.64 6.71 12.59
C GLN A 34 -6.87 6.48 11.11
N GLY A 35 -6.22 7.26 10.23
CA GLY A 35 -6.29 7.09 8.78
C GLY A 35 -5.78 5.71 8.33
N LEU A 36 -4.62 5.29 8.84
CA LEU A 36 -4.05 3.97 8.56
C LEU A 36 -4.95 2.84 9.06
N TYR A 37 -5.53 2.99 10.26
CA TYR A 37 -6.50 2.04 10.78
C TYR A 37 -7.72 1.92 9.87
N ARG A 38 -8.30 3.04 9.41
CA ARG A 38 -9.45 3.04 8.49
C ARG A 38 -9.09 2.41 7.15
N ALA A 39 -7.89 2.67 6.61
CA ALA A 39 -7.41 2.01 5.40
C ALA A 39 -7.29 0.49 5.62
N TRP A 40 -6.66 0.06 6.72
CA TRP A 40 -6.52 -1.35 7.09
C TRP A 40 -7.88 -2.04 7.28
N ALA A 41 -8.79 -1.43 8.02
CA ALA A 41 -10.16 -1.89 8.25
C ALA A 41 -10.98 -1.93 6.95
N GLY A 42 -10.69 -1.02 6.01
CA GLY A 42 -11.32 -0.95 4.70
C GLY A 42 -10.77 -1.92 3.65
N ILE A 43 -9.63 -2.59 3.89
CA ILE A 43 -9.04 -3.57 2.96
C ILE A 43 -10.08 -4.63 2.56
N ILE A 44 -10.76 -5.20 3.55
CA ILE A 44 -11.82 -6.20 3.38
C ILE A 44 -12.97 -5.90 4.36
N CYS A 45 -14.20 -5.89 3.85
CA CYS A 45 -15.41 -5.63 4.63
C CYS A 45 -16.41 -6.78 4.43
N PRO A 46 -17.17 -7.18 5.46
CA PRO A 46 -18.23 -8.16 5.29
C PRO A 46 -19.39 -7.55 4.47
N GLN A 47 -20.04 -8.36 3.65
CA GLN A 47 -21.20 -7.96 2.85
C GLN A 47 -22.19 -9.12 2.77
N GLY A 48 -23.21 -9.11 3.64
CA GLY A 48 -24.14 -10.24 3.76
C GLY A 48 -23.41 -11.51 4.18
N ASP A 49 -23.54 -12.58 3.38
CA ASP A 49 -22.82 -13.84 3.55
C ASP A 49 -21.45 -13.89 2.83
N GLY A 50 -21.06 -12.78 2.19
CA GLY A 50 -19.81 -12.64 1.48
C GLY A 50 -18.90 -11.54 2.03
N VAL A 51 -17.90 -11.18 1.24
CA VAL A 51 -16.95 -10.11 1.54
C VAL A 51 -16.71 -9.21 0.34
N GLN A 52 -16.41 -7.95 0.60
CA GLN A 52 -15.91 -6.99 -0.38
C GLN A 52 -14.45 -6.65 -0.06
N VAL A 53 -13.55 -6.95 -0.99
CA VAL A 53 -12.12 -6.62 -0.92
C VAL A 53 -11.89 -5.33 -1.71
N ASN A 54 -11.54 -4.25 -1.03
CA ASN A 54 -11.36 -2.93 -1.65
C ASN A 54 -9.90 -2.61 -1.97
N LEU A 55 -8.96 -3.13 -1.19
CA LEU A 55 -7.53 -2.87 -1.35
C LEU A 55 -6.80 -4.21 -1.47
N LEU A 56 -5.88 -4.30 -2.42
CA LEU A 56 -5.02 -5.46 -2.58
C LEU A 56 -3.80 -5.30 -1.67
N LEU A 57 -4.04 -5.37 -0.35
CA LEU A 57 -3.05 -5.30 0.71
C LEU A 57 -3.22 -6.49 1.65
N ASN A 58 -2.12 -6.92 2.27
CA ASN A 58 -2.15 -8.06 3.19
C ASN A 58 -3.05 -7.77 4.40
N ARG A 59 -4.05 -8.62 4.63
CA ARG A 59 -4.87 -8.58 5.84
C ARG A 59 -5.53 -9.91 6.12
N ALA A 60 -5.41 -10.37 7.36
CA ALA A 60 -6.22 -11.46 7.86
C ALA A 60 -7.54 -10.93 8.46
N SER A 61 -8.61 -11.70 8.29
CA SER A 61 -9.92 -11.40 8.90
C SER A 61 -10.62 -12.67 9.38
N ALA A 62 -11.77 -12.53 10.03
CA ALA A 62 -12.58 -13.67 10.44
C ALA A 62 -13.20 -14.42 9.24
N TRP A 63 -13.33 -13.76 8.08
CA TRP A 63 -14.08 -14.28 6.94
C TRP A 63 -13.18 -14.81 5.83
N MET A 64 -12.11 -14.08 5.53
CA MET A 64 -11.20 -14.34 4.43
C MET A 64 -9.90 -13.57 4.64
N ASP A 65 -8.77 -14.20 4.34
CA ASP A 65 -7.49 -13.52 4.34
C ASP A 65 -7.11 -13.06 2.93
N VAL A 66 -6.48 -11.90 2.84
CA VAL A 66 -5.96 -11.31 1.60
C VAL A 66 -4.44 -11.38 1.65
N ASP A 67 -3.84 -12.09 0.70
CA ASP A 67 -2.39 -12.19 0.50
C ASP A 67 -2.05 -11.51 -0.84
N SER A 68 -1.62 -10.26 -0.81
CA SER A 68 -1.21 -9.47 -1.96
C SER A 68 0.29 -9.63 -2.25
N TYR A 69 0.61 -9.78 -3.54
CA TYR A 69 1.97 -9.85 -4.05
C TYR A 69 2.40 -8.54 -4.75
N LEU A 70 1.54 -7.52 -4.73
CA LEU A 70 1.85 -6.22 -5.28
C LEU A 70 2.98 -5.54 -4.48
N PRO A 71 3.82 -4.73 -5.14
CA PRO A 71 3.85 -4.44 -6.58
C PRO A 71 4.75 -5.40 -7.38
N TYR A 72 5.29 -6.47 -6.78
CA TYR A 72 6.22 -7.39 -7.43
C TYR A 72 5.53 -8.24 -8.49
N GLU A 73 4.36 -8.78 -8.15
CA GLU A 73 3.56 -9.61 -9.01
C GLU A 73 2.11 -9.11 -9.00
N GLY A 74 1.46 -9.12 -10.15
CA GLY A 74 0.05 -8.75 -10.30
C GLY A 74 -0.81 -9.91 -9.83
N LYS A 75 -0.69 -10.25 -8.55
CA LYS A 75 -1.25 -11.46 -7.97
C LYS A 75 -1.79 -11.15 -6.58
N VAL A 76 -2.99 -11.67 -6.32
CA VAL A 76 -3.57 -11.72 -4.98
C VAL A 76 -4.15 -13.10 -4.75
N VAL A 77 -3.88 -13.66 -3.57
CA VAL A 77 -4.41 -14.93 -3.11
C VAL A 77 -5.37 -14.66 -1.97
N LEU A 78 -6.59 -15.14 -2.08
CA LEU A 78 -7.60 -15.04 -1.05
C LEU A 78 -7.80 -16.41 -0.42
N ARG A 79 -7.65 -16.50 0.90
CA ARG A 79 -7.84 -17.75 1.65
C ARG A 79 -9.16 -17.67 2.38
N ASN A 80 -10.16 -18.38 1.88
CA ASN A 80 -11.50 -18.32 2.42
C ASN A 80 -11.61 -19.07 3.75
N LYS A 81 -12.32 -18.47 4.70
CA LYS A 81 -12.64 -19.11 5.99
C LYS A 81 -14.14 -19.40 6.07
N THR A 82 -14.97 -18.40 5.80
CA THR A 82 -16.43 -18.51 5.99
C THR A 82 -17.27 -17.82 4.92
N ALA A 83 -16.68 -17.00 4.04
CA ALA A 83 -17.45 -16.23 3.06
C ALA A 83 -18.02 -17.13 1.94
N ARG A 84 -19.27 -16.91 1.55
CA ARG A 84 -19.91 -17.60 0.41
C ARG A 84 -19.66 -16.93 -0.93
N SER A 85 -19.26 -15.66 -0.91
CA SER A 85 -18.89 -14.88 -2.09
C SER A 85 -17.83 -13.83 -1.77
N ALA A 86 -17.11 -13.39 -2.80
CA ALA A 86 -16.17 -12.28 -2.71
C ALA A 86 -16.34 -11.33 -3.90
N SER A 87 -16.38 -10.03 -3.62
CA SER A 87 -16.28 -8.97 -4.62
C SER A 87 -14.93 -8.29 -4.48
N VAL A 88 -14.05 -8.43 -5.47
CA VAL A 88 -12.65 -8.01 -5.37
C VAL A 88 -12.38 -6.84 -6.30
N ARG A 89 -12.07 -5.66 -5.74
CA ARG A 89 -11.74 -4.48 -6.53
C ARG A 89 -10.38 -4.65 -7.19
N ILE A 90 -10.38 -4.81 -8.51
CA ILE A 90 -9.17 -4.86 -9.31
C ILE A 90 -8.76 -3.42 -9.70
N PRO A 91 -7.48 -3.04 -9.52
CA PRO A 91 -7.02 -1.68 -9.85
C PRO A 91 -7.28 -1.31 -11.31
N ARG A 92 -7.55 -0.02 -11.57
CA ARG A 92 -7.87 0.48 -12.92
C ARG A 92 -6.78 0.26 -13.97
N TRP A 93 -5.52 0.22 -13.55
CA TRP A 93 -4.39 -0.01 -14.45
C TRP A 93 -4.27 -1.48 -14.88
N ALA A 94 -4.91 -2.42 -14.18
CA ALA A 94 -4.84 -3.83 -14.52
C ALA A 94 -5.82 -4.16 -15.65
N ASP A 95 -5.33 -4.85 -16.67
CA ASP A 95 -6.15 -5.28 -17.80
C ASP A 95 -7.13 -6.39 -17.37
N ARG A 96 -8.42 -6.05 -17.39
CA ARG A 96 -9.53 -6.96 -17.04
C ARG A 96 -9.66 -8.14 -17.99
N ALA A 97 -9.26 -8.00 -19.26
CA ALA A 97 -9.29 -9.09 -20.24
C ALA A 97 -8.14 -10.08 -20.02
N ALA A 98 -6.99 -9.59 -19.56
CA ALA A 98 -5.85 -10.42 -19.19
C ALA A 98 -5.97 -11.02 -17.78
N ALA A 99 -6.83 -10.49 -16.92
CA ALA A 99 -7.04 -11.03 -15.58
C ALA A 99 -7.50 -12.50 -15.62
N ARG A 100 -6.99 -13.32 -14.70
CA ARG A 100 -7.34 -14.73 -14.53
C ARG A 100 -7.74 -14.98 -13.09
N CYS A 101 -8.79 -15.76 -12.90
CA CYS A 101 -9.28 -16.16 -11.59
C CYS A 101 -9.31 -17.68 -11.52
N ARG A 102 -8.72 -18.24 -10.47
CA ARG A 102 -8.72 -19.67 -10.18
C ARG A 102 -9.26 -19.89 -8.78
N VAL A 103 -10.12 -20.89 -8.60
CA VAL A 103 -10.56 -21.37 -7.29
C VAL A 103 -10.04 -22.79 -7.14
N ASN A 104 -9.20 -23.03 -6.14
CA ASN A 104 -8.51 -24.31 -5.92
C ASN A 104 -7.78 -24.81 -7.18
N GLY A 105 -7.15 -23.88 -7.92
CA GLY A 105 -6.44 -24.17 -9.18
C GLY A 105 -7.34 -24.26 -10.43
N GLY A 106 -8.63 -24.53 -10.25
CA GLY A 106 -9.61 -24.58 -11.34
C GLY A 106 -9.95 -23.20 -11.87
N GLU A 107 -9.83 -23.00 -13.17
CA GLU A 107 -10.12 -21.71 -13.82
C GLU A 107 -11.61 -21.37 -13.75
N ARG A 108 -11.91 -20.11 -13.44
CA ARG A 108 -13.27 -19.57 -13.37
C ARG A 108 -13.46 -18.49 -14.43
N ARG A 109 -14.65 -18.46 -15.01
CA ARG A 109 -15.06 -17.34 -15.85
C ARG A 109 -15.14 -16.08 -15.00
N ASN A 110 -14.46 -15.03 -15.43
CA ASN A 110 -14.54 -13.73 -14.77
C ASN A 110 -15.92 -13.10 -14.98
N VAL A 111 -16.60 -12.79 -13.87
CA VAL A 111 -17.84 -12.01 -13.86
C VAL A 111 -17.52 -10.69 -13.17
N TRP A 112 -17.95 -9.57 -13.76
CA TRP A 112 -17.57 -8.25 -13.28
C TRP A 112 -18.79 -7.39 -12.97
N LEU A 113 -18.64 -6.54 -11.94
CA LEU A 113 -19.49 -5.37 -11.71
C LEU A 113 -18.57 -4.16 -11.55
N ASN A 114 -18.58 -3.25 -12.52
CA ASN A 114 -17.56 -2.21 -12.65
C ASN A 114 -16.15 -2.81 -12.60
N ASN A 115 -15.32 -2.40 -11.63
CA ASN A 115 -13.97 -2.92 -11.40
C ASN A 115 -13.91 -4.01 -10.32
N TYR A 116 -15.05 -4.53 -9.88
CA TYR A 116 -15.11 -5.65 -8.94
C TYR A 116 -15.25 -6.97 -9.71
N LEU A 117 -14.29 -7.86 -9.50
CA LEU A 117 -14.39 -9.25 -9.91
C LEU A 117 -15.26 -9.99 -8.89
N LEU A 118 -16.35 -10.58 -9.38
CA LEU A 118 -17.32 -11.29 -8.56
C LEU A 118 -17.00 -12.79 -8.55
N ILE A 119 -16.88 -13.35 -7.35
CA ILE A 119 -16.62 -14.76 -7.11
C ILE A 119 -17.74 -15.27 -6.21
N ARG A 120 -18.42 -16.33 -6.62
CA ARG A 120 -19.58 -16.91 -5.94
C ARG A 120 -19.31 -18.38 -5.61
N ASP A 121 -20.22 -18.95 -4.83
CA ASP A 121 -20.24 -20.37 -4.49
C ASP A 121 -18.94 -20.83 -3.81
N LEU A 122 -18.37 -19.94 -2.98
CA LEU A 122 -17.17 -20.25 -2.20
C LEU A 122 -17.53 -21.13 -1.02
N ALA A 123 -16.74 -22.19 -0.83
CA ALA A 123 -16.77 -23.04 0.35
C ALA A 123 -15.67 -22.63 1.34
N PRO A 124 -15.84 -22.88 2.64
CA PRO A 124 -14.74 -22.79 3.60
C PRO A 124 -13.50 -23.51 3.08
N GLN A 125 -12.31 -22.93 3.33
CA GLN A 125 -10.99 -23.43 2.89
C GLN A 125 -10.68 -23.25 1.40
N ASP A 126 -11.61 -22.75 0.58
CA ASP A 126 -11.29 -22.40 -0.81
C ASP A 126 -10.16 -21.38 -0.89
N VAL A 127 -9.27 -21.58 -1.86
CA VAL A 127 -8.20 -20.65 -2.20
C VAL A 127 -8.50 -20.04 -3.56
N VAL A 128 -8.76 -18.74 -3.56
CA VAL A 128 -8.89 -17.96 -4.79
C VAL A 128 -7.53 -17.39 -5.15
N THR A 129 -7.08 -17.59 -6.38
CA THR A 129 -5.91 -16.91 -6.93
C THR A 129 -6.36 -16.02 -8.08
N ILE A 130 -6.07 -14.73 -7.98
CA ILE A 130 -6.35 -13.75 -9.02
C ILE A 130 -5.02 -13.21 -9.52
N GLU A 131 -4.81 -13.29 -10.82
CA GLU A 131 -3.60 -12.86 -11.50
C GLU A 131 -3.95 -11.90 -12.63
N PHE A 132 -3.11 -10.90 -12.83
CA PHE A 132 -3.19 -9.92 -13.91
C PHE A 132 -1.77 -9.40 -14.22
N PRO A 133 -1.50 -8.94 -15.45
CA PRO A 133 -0.19 -8.40 -15.79
C PRO A 133 0.17 -7.19 -14.93
N MET A 134 1.39 -7.15 -14.38
CA MET A 134 1.95 -5.91 -13.84
C MET A 134 2.33 -4.97 -14.97
N VAL A 135 2.15 -3.68 -14.72
CA VAL A 135 2.56 -2.62 -15.63
C VAL A 135 3.55 -1.70 -14.92
N GLU A 136 4.51 -1.20 -15.69
CA GLU A 136 5.41 -0.13 -15.27
C GLU A 136 5.09 1.13 -16.09
N THR A 137 4.96 2.28 -15.42
CA THR A 137 4.77 3.58 -16.07
C THR A 137 5.86 4.55 -15.66
N VAL A 138 6.25 5.41 -16.59
CA VAL A 138 7.17 6.52 -16.34
C VAL A 138 6.38 7.81 -16.52
N GLU A 139 6.30 8.60 -15.46
CA GLU A 139 5.48 9.80 -15.40
C GLU A 139 6.32 10.99 -14.93
N ARG A 140 6.02 12.19 -15.43
CA ARG A 140 6.72 13.41 -15.06
C ARG A 140 5.81 14.34 -14.26
N TYR A 141 6.30 14.80 -13.13
CA TYR A 141 5.59 15.70 -12.23
C TYR A 141 6.46 16.90 -11.91
N THR A 142 5.88 18.10 -11.97
CA THR A 142 6.57 19.34 -11.61
C THR A 142 6.09 19.80 -10.24
N ASP A 143 7.04 19.95 -9.31
CA ASP A 143 6.80 20.62 -8.04
C ASP A 143 6.53 22.09 -8.27
N LYS A 144 5.49 22.64 -7.66
CA LYS A 144 5.16 24.06 -7.79
C LYS A 144 5.94 24.94 -6.83
N THR A 145 6.59 24.36 -5.82
CA THR A 145 7.33 25.11 -4.80
C THR A 145 8.68 25.58 -5.34
N TYR A 146 9.43 24.65 -5.95
CA TYR A 146 10.76 24.93 -6.49
C TYR A 146 10.85 24.82 -8.02
N GLU A 147 9.73 24.54 -8.69
CA GLU A 147 9.65 24.34 -10.15
C GLU A 147 10.49 23.18 -10.70
N ASP A 148 10.98 22.29 -9.83
CA ASP A 148 11.69 21.09 -10.24
C ASP A 148 10.75 20.10 -10.92
N THR A 149 11.25 19.43 -11.94
CA THR A 149 10.54 18.32 -12.57
C THR A 149 11.17 16.99 -12.20
N TYR A 150 10.35 16.12 -11.62
CA TYR A 150 10.70 14.76 -11.25
C TYR A 150 10.17 13.78 -12.28
N THR A 151 10.99 12.78 -12.60
CA THR A 151 10.61 11.59 -13.35
C THR A 151 10.38 10.46 -12.35
N CYS A 152 9.17 9.92 -12.34
CA CYS A 152 8.68 8.93 -11.40
C CYS A 152 8.41 7.63 -12.14
N VAL A 153 8.95 6.52 -11.64
CA VAL A 153 8.70 5.17 -12.16
C VAL A 153 7.73 4.46 -11.22
N PHE A 154 6.58 4.05 -11.74
CA PHE A 154 5.56 3.34 -10.97
C PHE A 154 5.44 1.89 -11.44
N LYS A 155 5.36 0.94 -10.50
CA LYS A 155 4.81 -0.40 -10.74
C LYS A 155 3.37 -0.43 -10.26
N GLY A 156 2.41 -0.43 -11.18
CA GLY A 156 0.99 -0.21 -10.87
C GLY A 156 0.76 1.12 -10.15
N ASN A 157 0.37 1.09 -8.87
CA ASN A 157 0.18 2.30 -8.05
C ASN A 157 1.37 2.61 -7.12
N THR A 158 2.45 1.84 -7.18
CA THR A 158 3.59 2.01 -6.26
C THR A 158 4.72 2.75 -6.96
N LEU A 159 5.09 3.93 -6.46
CA LEU A 159 6.29 4.65 -6.87
C LEU A 159 7.53 3.84 -6.45
N VAL A 160 8.26 3.29 -7.42
CA VAL A 160 9.44 2.44 -7.18
C VAL A 160 10.75 3.20 -7.39
N ASP A 161 10.74 4.25 -8.21
CA ASP A 161 11.89 5.12 -8.42
C ASP A 161 11.48 6.57 -8.69
N ILE A 162 12.34 7.51 -8.35
CA ILE A 162 12.18 8.94 -8.57
C ILE A 162 13.54 9.58 -8.86
N SER A 163 13.57 10.50 -9.82
CA SER A 163 14.76 11.27 -10.23
C SER A 163 14.39 12.72 -10.57
N PRO A 164 15.20 13.73 -10.24
CA PRO A 164 16.47 13.62 -9.52
C PRO A 164 16.27 13.19 -8.06
N ARG A 165 17.34 12.61 -7.49
CA ARG A 165 17.45 12.39 -6.05
C ARG A 165 18.47 13.38 -5.52
N ASP A 166 18.07 14.15 -4.51
CA ASP A 166 18.98 15.07 -3.84
C ASP A 166 19.79 14.32 -2.77
N ASP A 167 21.02 14.76 -2.54
CA ASP A 167 21.94 14.20 -1.54
C ASP A 167 21.81 14.87 -0.17
N ARG A 168 21.05 15.97 -0.10
CA ARG A 168 20.76 16.75 1.11
C ARG A 168 19.44 17.50 0.98
N SER A 169 18.93 17.98 2.11
CA SER A 169 17.75 18.84 2.14
C SER A 169 18.04 20.20 1.49
N ARG A 170 17.07 20.82 0.78
CA ARG A 170 17.19 22.25 0.40
C ARG A 170 16.79 23.17 1.54
N ILE A 171 15.95 22.68 2.46
CA ILE A 171 15.70 23.34 3.74
C ILE A 171 16.97 23.20 4.61
N GLN A 172 17.58 24.32 4.95
CA GLN A 172 18.81 24.35 5.77
C GLN A 172 18.56 24.80 7.21
N VAL A 173 17.46 25.49 7.45
CA VAL A 173 17.08 26.04 8.75
C VAL A 173 15.59 25.81 8.94
N MET A 174 15.21 25.37 10.13
CA MET A 174 13.80 25.31 10.53
C MET A 174 13.52 26.31 11.63
N THR A 175 12.36 26.95 11.56
CA THR A 175 11.87 27.91 12.55
C THR A 175 10.69 27.31 13.30
N LEU A 176 10.75 27.35 14.63
CA LEU A 176 9.74 26.91 15.57
C LEU A 176 8.66 28.00 15.74
N ASP A 177 7.51 27.59 16.27
CA ASP A 177 6.37 28.48 16.50
C ASP A 177 6.69 29.60 17.50
N ASP A 178 7.71 29.42 18.36
CA ASP A 178 8.23 30.42 19.30
C ASP A 178 9.23 31.39 18.65
N GLY A 179 9.50 31.25 17.35
CA GLY A 179 10.45 32.04 16.58
C GLY A 179 11.90 31.56 16.66
N ALA A 180 12.21 30.57 17.49
CA ALA A 180 13.55 29.99 17.53
C ALA A 180 13.86 29.27 16.20
N SER A 181 15.12 29.35 15.74
CA SER A 181 15.54 28.69 14.52
C SER A 181 16.75 27.79 14.77
N TYR A 182 16.80 26.65 14.08
CA TYR A 182 17.91 25.71 14.20
C TYR A 182 18.33 25.14 12.84
N PRO A 183 19.61 24.81 12.66
CA PRO A 183 20.10 24.25 11.41
C PRO A 183 19.57 22.81 11.23
N LEU A 184 19.04 22.52 10.05
CA LEU A 184 18.63 21.18 9.66
C LEU A 184 19.85 20.44 9.11
N GLN A 185 20.55 19.70 9.97
CA GLN A 185 21.78 19.00 9.60
C GLN A 185 21.56 17.54 9.19
N VAL A 186 20.44 16.94 9.59
CA VAL A 186 20.17 15.51 9.40
C VAL A 186 18.81 15.34 8.75
N GLY A 187 18.77 14.54 7.69
CA GLY A 187 17.54 14.00 7.14
C GLY A 187 17.78 12.68 6.44
N PHE A 188 16.70 12.12 5.93
CA PHE A 188 16.66 10.74 5.44
C PHE A 188 16.27 10.73 3.97
N PRO A 189 17.09 10.17 3.08
CA PRO A 189 16.70 10.05 1.68
C PRO A 189 15.45 9.16 1.57
N LEU A 190 14.43 9.66 0.89
CA LEU A 190 13.20 8.94 0.64
C LEU A 190 13.33 8.07 -0.62
N TYR A 191 12.34 7.21 -0.86
CA TYR A 191 12.25 6.36 -2.07
C TYR A 191 13.47 5.45 -2.31
N ARG A 192 14.15 5.03 -1.24
CA ARG A 192 15.17 3.96 -1.27
C ARG A 192 14.50 2.59 -1.43
N ARG A 193 14.02 2.34 -2.66
CA ARG A 193 13.04 1.30 -3.00
C ARG A 193 13.55 0.26 -4.00
N ASP A 194 14.87 0.10 -4.11
CA ASP A 194 15.49 -0.82 -5.08
C ASP A 194 15.01 -2.27 -4.93
N HIS A 195 14.55 -2.68 -3.75
CA HIS A 195 13.93 -3.99 -3.54
C HIS A 195 12.70 -4.21 -4.42
N TYR A 196 11.91 -3.18 -4.78
CA TYR A 196 10.76 -3.31 -5.68
C TYR A 196 11.14 -3.48 -7.15
N LYS A 197 12.43 -3.38 -7.52
CA LYS A 197 12.90 -3.61 -8.90
C LYS A 197 12.82 -5.08 -9.30
N THR A 198 12.74 -6.01 -8.34
CA THR A 198 12.53 -7.43 -8.63
C THR A 198 11.06 -7.73 -8.95
N ASP A 199 10.80 -8.87 -9.59
CA ASP A 199 9.45 -9.31 -10.01
C ASP A 199 8.97 -10.55 -9.25
N LYS A 200 9.56 -10.81 -8.07
CA LYS A 200 9.16 -11.89 -7.17
C LYS A 200 8.93 -11.33 -5.79
N ALA A 201 7.71 -11.51 -5.29
CA ALA A 201 7.36 -11.00 -3.97
C ALA A 201 8.17 -11.76 -2.90
N PRO A 202 8.85 -11.06 -1.98
CA PRO A 202 9.50 -11.72 -0.86
C PRO A 202 8.43 -12.31 0.07
N LEU A 203 8.62 -13.56 0.46
CA LEU A 203 7.72 -14.25 1.38
C LEU A 203 8.29 -14.29 2.79
N LYS A 204 7.43 -14.08 3.79
CA LYS A 204 7.78 -14.18 5.20
C LYS A 204 6.68 -14.92 5.94
N THR A 205 7.08 -15.89 6.76
CA THR A 205 6.18 -16.53 7.72
C THR A 205 5.91 -15.58 8.88
N VAL A 206 4.64 -15.35 9.18
CA VAL A 206 4.19 -14.46 10.25
C VAL A 206 3.03 -15.09 11.01
N GLU A 207 2.92 -14.76 12.29
CA GLU A 207 1.68 -14.95 13.02
C GLU A 207 0.65 -13.94 12.52
N ARG A 208 -0.53 -14.42 12.09
CA ARG A 208 -1.57 -13.56 11.52
C ARG A 208 -2.43 -12.98 12.64
N TYR A 209 -2.50 -11.66 12.69
CA TYR A 209 -3.43 -10.96 13.57
C TYR A 209 -4.81 -10.86 12.94
N VAL A 210 -5.81 -11.46 13.58
CA VAL A 210 -7.23 -11.26 13.26
C VAL A 210 -7.84 -10.42 14.38
N ALA A 211 -8.27 -9.19 14.08
CA ALA A 211 -8.87 -8.36 15.10
C ALA A 211 -10.21 -8.95 15.57
N PRO A 212 -10.46 -8.99 16.90
CA PRO A 212 -11.72 -9.49 17.45
C PRO A 212 -12.90 -8.57 17.10
N ARG A 213 -12.63 -7.27 16.90
CA ARG A 213 -13.61 -6.27 16.49
C ARG A 213 -12.98 -5.22 15.58
N VAL A 214 -13.76 -4.75 14.61
CA VAL A 214 -13.46 -3.55 13.82
C VAL A 214 -14.29 -2.39 14.39
N VAL A 215 -13.65 -1.25 14.63
CA VAL A 215 -14.17 -0.01 15.24
C VAL A 215 -14.33 1.05 14.14
#